data_AF-A0A3D3S4F1-F1
#
_entry.id   AF-A0A3D3S4F1-F1
#
_cell.length_a   1.000
_cell.length_b   1.000
_cell.length_c   1.000
_cell.angle_alpha   90.00
_cell.angle_beta   90.00
_cell.angle_gamma   90.00
#
_symmetry.space_group_name_H-M   'P 1'
#
loop_
_entity.id
_entity.type
_entity.pdbx_description
1 polymer ?
#
loop_
_entity_poly.entity_id
_entity_poly.type
_entity_poly.pdbx_seq_one_letter_code
_entity_poly.pdbx_strand_id
1 'polypeptide(L)'
;MYRPGTWFPIPKTGGEAMWNHTFYWFGKYYTVTHYGFNAFADGSYADFSTRERWILPSSMSEDEIPPQEVYHRLGGAAWCFSQETLAPPRNAGSIFGGCNYFETTDFDAYLYVPGQRRVRKAPE
;
A
#
# COMPACT_ATOMS: atom_id res chain seq x y z
N MET A 1 -24.83 3.69 -3.91
CA MET A 1 -24.41 5.08 -3.65
C MET A 1 -23.26 5.02 -2.66
N TYR A 2 -22.02 5.08 -3.16
CA TYR A 2 -20.82 5.08 -2.34
C TYR A 2 -20.84 6.30 -1.40
N ARG A 3 -20.82 6.06 -0.08
CA ARG A 3 -20.81 7.13 0.92
C ARG A 3 -19.40 7.18 1.51
N PRO A 4 -18.57 8.15 1.12
CA PRO A 4 -17.28 8.37 1.78
C PRO A 4 -17.57 8.75 3.24
N GLY A 5 -17.33 7.80 4.14
CA GLY A 5 -17.67 7.90 5.54
C GLY A 5 -16.94 6.83 6.35
N THR A 6 -17.05 6.94 7.67
CA THR A 6 -16.55 5.92 8.59
C THR A 6 -17.53 4.74 8.64
N TRP A 7 -17.00 3.51 8.70
CA TRP A 7 -17.81 2.28 8.67
C TRP A 7 -18.73 2.19 9.88
N PHE A 8 -18.22 2.60 11.05
CA PHE A 8 -18.95 2.67 12.30
C PHE A 8 -18.95 4.11 12.83
N PRO A 9 -19.99 4.92 12.55
CA PRO A 9 -20.05 6.31 13.03
C PRO A 9 -19.87 6.47 14.54
N ILE A 10 -20.37 5.52 15.31
CA ILE A 10 -20.18 5.43 16.75
C ILE A 10 -19.77 3.97 17.06
N PRO A 11 -18.46 3.70 17.21
CA PRO A 11 -17.97 2.36 17.54
C PRO A 11 -18.50 1.91 18.91
N LYS A 12 -19.11 0.73 18.95
CA LYS A 12 -19.61 0.06 20.16
C LYS A 12 -18.59 -0.92 20.74
N THR A 13 -17.62 -1.35 19.93
CA THR A 13 -16.58 -2.30 20.33
C THR A 13 -15.19 -1.81 19.92
N GLY A 14 -14.15 -2.36 20.54
CA GLY A 14 -12.77 -2.08 20.16
C GLY A 14 -12.45 -2.51 18.72
N GLY A 15 -13.08 -3.59 18.24
CA GLY A 15 -12.93 -4.06 16.86
C GLY A 15 -13.47 -3.06 15.84
N GLU A 16 -14.64 -2.45 16.10
CA GLU A 16 -15.21 -1.40 15.24
C GLU A 16 -14.32 -0.14 15.22
N ALA A 17 -13.73 0.22 16.37
CA ALA A 17 -12.80 1.35 16.45
C ALA A 17 -11.51 1.08 15.67
N MET A 18 -10.94 -0.13 15.80
CA MET A 18 -9.79 -0.56 15.00
C MET A 18 -10.13 -0.58 13.52
N TRP A 19 -11.29 -1.10 13.13
CA TRP A 19 -11.72 -1.14 11.73
C TRP A 19 -11.77 0.25 11.09
N ASN A 20 -12.35 1.22 11.81
CA ASN A 20 -12.35 2.61 11.37
C ASN A 20 -10.96 3.22 11.29
N HIS A 21 -10.05 2.88 12.22
CA HIS A 21 -8.66 3.36 12.19
C HIS A 21 -7.87 2.76 11.03
N THR A 22 -8.07 1.49 10.74
CA THR A 22 -7.44 0.76 9.64
C THR A 22 -7.94 1.31 8.30
N PHE A 23 -9.26 1.38 8.10
CA PHE A 23 -9.92 1.82 6.86
C PHE A 23 -10.43 3.25 6.91
N TYR A 24 -9.67 4.16 7.52
CA TYR A 24 -10.00 5.57 7.48
C TYR A 24 -9.93 6.11 6.04
N TRP A 25 -10.62 7.21 5.78
CA TRP A 25 -10.57 7.83 4.46
C TRP A 25 -9.29 8.66 4.28
N PHE A 26 -8.46 8.27 3.31
CA PHE A 26 -7.28 9.03 2.88
C PHE A 26 -7.22 9.21 1.35
N GLY A 27 -8.39 9.19 0.70
CA GLY A 27 -8.55 9.34 -0.75
C GLY A 27 -8.81 8.01 -1.46
N LYS A 28 -9.07 8.08 -2.77
CA LYS A 28 -9.27 6.90 -3.62
C LYS A 28 -7.93 6.33 -4.10
N TYR A 29 -6.99 7.22 -4.39
CA TYR A 29 -5.62 6.88 -4.76
C TYR A 29 -4.74 8.11 -4.50
N TYR A 30 -3.45 7.88 -4.29
CA TYR A 30 -2.46 8.94 -4.26
C TYR A 30 -1.09 8.41 -4.65
N THR A 31 -0.23 9.33 -5.07
CA THR A 31 1.18 9.07 -5.30
C THR A 31 1.98 10.04 -4.47
N VAL A 32 2.94 9.54 -3.72
CA VAL A 32 3.80 10.34 -2.85
C VAL A 32 5.24 9.94 -3.09
N THR A 33 6.13 10.93 -3.02
CA THR A 33 7.57 10.67 -3.01
C THR A 33 8.08 10.97 -1.62
N HIS A 34 8.61 9.97 -0.95
CA HIS A 34 9.20 10.08 0.37
C HIS A 34 10.70 10.33 0.23
N TYR A 35 11.21 11.20 1.10
CA TYR A 35 12.63 11.43 1.30
C TYR A 35 12.92 11.28 2.78
N GLY A 36 13.87 10.42 3.10
CA GLY A 36 14.39 10.22 4.44
C GLY A 36 15.91 10.20 4.42
N PHE A 37 16.53 10.45 5.56
CA PHE A 37 17.96 10.29 5.72
C PHE A 37 18.27 9.76 7.11
N ASN A 38 19.31 8.93 7.19
CA ASN A 38 19.88 8.47 8.44
C ASN A 38 21.13 9.30 8.71
N ALA A 39 21.17 9.99 9.85
CA ALA A 39 22.35 10.73 10.30
C ALA A 39 23.24 9.83 11.18
N PHE A 40 24.54 9.88 10.96
CA PHE A 40 25.54 9.14 11.73
C PHE A 40 26.28 10.05 12.71
N ALA A 41 26.95 9.45 13.71
CA ALA A 41 27.62 10.19 14.78
C ALA A 41 28.80 11.04 14.30
N ASP A 42 29.38 10.72 13.14
CA ASP A 42 30.48 11.48 12.51
C ASP A 42 29.98 12.68 11.67
N GLY A 43 28.67 12.93 11.65
CA GLY A 43 28.05 14.00 10.87
C GLY A 43 27.78 13.64 9.40
N SER A 44 28.13 12.44 8.96
CA SER A 44 27.72 11.92 7.66
C SER A 44 26.24 11.53 7.67
N TYR A 45 25.63 11.41 6.48
CA TYR A 45 24.26 10.93 6.34
C TYR A 45 24.12 10.02 5.11
N ALA A 46 23.18 9.09 5.19
CA ALA A 46 22.73 8.29 4.06
C ALA A 46 21.29 8.66 3.74
N ASP A 47 21.05 9.14 2.52
CA ASP A 47 19.72 9.47 2.03
C ASP A 47 19.02 8.25 1.43
N PHE A 48 17.69 8.29 1.48
CA PHE A 48 16.82 7.28 0.95
C PHE A 48 15.59 7.97 0.37
N SER A 49 15.26 7.66 -0.88
CA SER A 49 14.04 8.18 -1.49
C SER A 49 13.25 7.06 -2.15
N THR A 50 11.93 7.12 -1.95
CA THR A 50 10.99 6.17 -2.52
C THR A 50 9.82 6.88 -3.15
N ARG A 51 9.20 6.24 -4.12
CA ARG A 51 7.91 6.64 -4.66
C ARG A 51 6.88 5.59 -4.34
N GLU A 52 5.85 5.99 -3.62
CA GLU A 52 4.73 5.14 -3.28
C GLU A 52 3.51 5.52 -4.11
N ARG A 53 2.76 4.49 -4.51
CA ARG A 53 1.52 4.60 -5.27
C ARG A 53 0.50 3.73 -4.56
N TRP A 54 -0.57 4.37 -4.12
CA TRP A 54 -1.65 3.74 -3.37
C TRP A 54 -2.95 3.82 -4.16
N ILE A 55 -3.72 2.74 -4.11
CA ILE A 55 -5.09 2.67 -4.62
C ILE A 55 -5.96 1.98 -3.57
N LEU A 56 -7.13 2.52 -3.31
CA LEU A 56 -8.05 2.06 -2.28
C LEU A 56 -9.39 1.69 -2.91
N PRO A 57 -9.56 0.47 -3.44
CA PRO A 57 -10.84 0.07 -4.03
C PRO A 57 -11.99 0.06 -3.01
N SER A 58 -11.71 -0.16 -1.71
CA SER A 58 -12.70 0.03 -0.63
C SER A 58 -13.28 1.45 -0.54
N SER A 59 -12.57 2.42 -1.13
CA SER A 59 -12.90 3.83 -1.15
C SER A 59 -13.49 4.30 -2.49
N MET A 60 -13.80 3.38 -3.40
CA MET A 60 -14.28 3.62 -4.75
C MET A 60 -15.71 3.10 -4.93
N SER A 61 -16.45 3.64 -5.89
CA SER A 61 -17.64 2.96 -6.39
C SER A 61 -17.25 1.83 -7.37
N GLU A 62 -18.12 0.85 -7.57
CA GLU A 62 -17.82 -0.34 -8.40
C GLU A 62 -17.37 0.01 -9.82
N ASP A 63 -17.90 1.10 -10.40
CA ASP A 63 -17.55 1.63 -11.71
C ASP A 63 -16.18 2.32 -11.76
N GLU A 64 -15.64 2.73 -10.61
CA GLU A 64 -14.32 3.34 -10.49
C GLU A 64 -13.20 2.33 -10.26
N ILE A 65 -13.54 1.14 -9.76
CA ILE A 65 -12.55 0.09 -9.49
C ILE A 65 -11.99 -0.42 -10.82
N PRO A 66 -10.65 -0.43 -11.01
CA PRO A 66 -10.07 -0.93 -12.24
C PRO A 66 -10.46 -2.40 -12.51
N PRO A 67 -10.63 -2.81 -13.78
CA PRO A 67 -11.20 -4.12 -14.13
C PRO A 67 -10.24 -5.30 -13.91
N GLN A 68 -8.98 -5.06 -13.50
CA GLN A 68 -8.00 -6.11 -13.30
C GLN A 68 -8.41 -7.04 -12.15
N GLU A 69 -8.29 -8.36 -12.36
CA GLU A 69 -8.67 -9.41 -11.41
C GLU A 69 -8.10 -9.20 -10.00
N VAL A 70 -6.89 -8.64 -9.91
CA VAL A 70 -6.19 -8.36 -8.64
C VAL A 70 -7.03 -7.50 -7.69
N TYR A 71 -7.96 -6.67 -8.17
CA TYR A 71 -8.81 -5.82 -7.34
C TYR A 71 -10.13 -6.47 -6.91
N HIS A 72 -10.53 -7.57 -7.56
CA HIS A 72 -11.85 -8.21 -7.37
C HIS A 72 -11.80 -9.58 -6.71
N ARG A 73 -10.62 -10.22 -6.65
CA ARG A 73 -10.43 -11.51 -5.97
C ARG A 73 -10.59 -11.39 -4.44
N LEU A 74 -10.85 -12.51 -3.78
CA LEU A 74 -10.83 -12.65 -2.30
C LEU A 74 -11.73 -11.63 -1.56
N GLY A 75 -12.96 -11.45 -2.06
CA GLY A 75 -13.93 -10.48 -1.52
C GLY A 75 -13.64 -9.02 -1.87
N GLY A 76 -12.71 -8.76 -2.79
CA GLY A 76 -12.30 -7.44 -3.23
C GLY A 76 -11.08 -6.92 -2.45
N ALA A 77 -10.21 -6.19 -3.16
CA ALA A 77 -9.05 -5.57 -2.54
C ALA A 77 -9.48 -4.36 -1.70
N ALA A 78 -9.12 -4.35 -0.42
CA ALA A 78 -9.40 -3.23 0.44
C ALA A 78 -8.50 -2.03 0.08
N TRP A 79 -7.20 -2.29 -0.07
CA TRP A 79 -6.22 -1.38 -0.66
C TRP A 79 -5.09 -2.15 -1.30
N CYS A 80 -4.44 -1.51 -2.26
CA CYS A 80 -3.21 -1.98 -2.86
C CYS A 80 -2.17 -0.86 -2.84
N PHE A 81 -0.91 -1.27 -2.72
CA PHE A 81 0.21 -0.35 -2.68
C PHE A 81 1.36 -0.86 -3.53
N SER A 82 2.15 0.07 -4.05
CA SER A 82 3.47 -0.22 -4.60
C SER A 82 4.44 0.87 -4.21
N GLN A 83 5.65 0.47 -3.87
CA GLN A 83 6.77 1.32 -3.52
C GLN A 83 7.93 1.02 -4.47
N GLU A 84 8.47 2.06 -5.05
CA GLU A 84 9.67 2.03 -5.88
C GLU A 84 10.79 2.77 -5.16
N THR A 85 11.96 2.15 -5.04
CA THR A 85 13.15 2.82 -4.51
C THR A 85 13.78 3.67 -5.60
N LEU A 86 13.96 4.97 -5.34
CA LEU A 86 14.59 5.92 -6.26
C LEU A 86 16.07 6.13 -5.92
N ALA A 87 16.42 6.17 -4.63
CA ALA A 87 17.79 6.29 -4.14
C ALA A 87 17.98 5.44 -2.86
N PRO A 88 19.19 4.94 -2.58
CA PRO A 88 20.45 5.17 -3.31
C PRO A 88 20.57 4.33 -4.60
N PRO A 89 21.48 4.67 -5.54
CA PRO A 89 21.63 4.00 -6.83
C PRO A 89 21.81 2.48 -6.77
N ARG A 90 22.39 1.96 -5.68
CA ARG A 90 22.54 0.52 -5.45
C ARG A 90 21.19 -0.21 -5.40
N ASN A 91 20.17 0.42 -4.85
CA ASN A 91 18.84 -0.17 -4.65
C ASN A 91 17.79 0.44 -5.61
N ALA A 92 18.18 1.43 -6.40
CA ALA A 92 17.28 2.14 -7.30
C ALA A 92 16.60 1.18 -8.28
N GLY A 93 15.30 1.37 -8.48
CA GLY A 93 14.45 0.53 -9.32
C GLY A 93 13.90 -0.73 -8.65
N SER A 94 14.24 -1.01 -7.38
CA SER A 94 13.56 -2.09 -6.66
C SER A 94 12.11 -1.71 -6.40
N ILE A 95 11.18 -2.62 -6.67
CA ILE A 95 9.76 -2.38 -6.46
C ILE A 95 9.21 -3.44 -5.52
N PHE A 96 8.46 -3.01 -4.51
CA PHE A 96 7.69 -3.88 -3.63
C PHE A 96 6.25 -3.42 -3.64
N GLY A 97 5.30 -4.33 -3.73
CA GLY A 97 3.89 -3.97 -3.71
C GLY A 97 2.99 -5.16 -3.51
N GLY A 98 1.75 -4.90 -3.14
CA GLY A 98 0.78 -5.93 -2.83
C GLY A 98 -0.59 -5.35 -2.53
N CYS A 99 -1.54 -6.25 -2.33
CA CYS A 99 -2.93 -5.91 -1.99
C CYS A 99 -3.34 -6.61 -0.70
N ASN A 100 -4.13 -5.93 0.12
CA ASN A 100 -4.87 -6.55 1.21
C ASN A 100 -6.30 -6.80 0.74
N TYR A 101 -6.86 -7.93 1.15
CA TYR A 101 -8.19 -8.40 0.77
C TYR A 101 -9.10 -8.48 1.98
N PHE A 102 -10.41 -8.50 1.77
CA PHE A 102 -11.36 -8.57 2.88
C PHE A 102 -11.55 -9.99 3.43
N GLU A 103 -11.37 -11.02 2.60
CA GLU A 103 -11.57 -12.42 3.01
C GLU A 103 -10.32 -13.11 3.58
N THR A 104 -9.13 -12.53 3.39
CA THR A 104 -7.88 -13.10 3.91
C THR A 104 -6.97 -12.00 4.44
N THR A 105 -6.21 -12.36 5.48
CA THR A 105 -5.12 -11.54 6.02
C THR A 105 -3.78 -11.84 5.36
N ASP A 106 -3.71 -12.83 4.47
CA ASP A 106 -2.48 -13.20 3.78
C ASP A 106 -2.07 -12.07 2.83
N PHE A 107 -0.85 -11.58 3.03
CA PHE A 107 -0.37 -10.43 2.27
C PHE A 107 0.22 -10.89 0.94
N ASP A 108 -0.59 -10.76 -0.12
CA ASP A 108 -0.17 -11.06 -1.48
C ASP A 108 0.74 -9.96 -2.01
N ALA A 109 2.01 -10.06 -1.63
CA ALA A 109 3.05 -9.12 -2.00
C ALA A 109 4.06 -9.69 -2.99
N TYR A 110 4.59 -8.80 -3.82
CA TYR A 110 5.52 -9.07 -4.87
C TYR A 110 6.71 -8.13 -4.74
N LEU A 111 7.91 -8.70 -4.86
CA LEU A 111 9.17 -7.97 -4.84
C LEU A 111 9.88 -8.13 -6.18
N TYR A 112 10.22 -7.01 -6.81
CA TYR A 112 11.08 -6.93 -7.96
C TYR A 112 12.50 -6.49 -7.54
N VAL A 113 13.49 -7.32 -7.87
CA VAL A 113 14.91 -7.03 -7.58
C VAL A 113 15.64 -6.69 -8.89
N PRO A 114 16.16 -5.46 -9.06
CA PRO A 114 16.75 -5.01 -10.32
C PRO A 114 17.95 -5.86 -10.76
N GLY A 115 18.80 -6.26 -9.81
CA GLY A 115 19.99 -7.05 -10.10
C GLY A 115 19.69 -8.43 -10.69
N GLN A 116 18.53 -9.01 -10.38
CA GLN A 116 18.11 -10.32 -10.90
C GLN A 116 17.07 -10.20 -12.02
N ARG A 117 16.45 -9.03 -12.20
CA ARG A 117 15.34 -8.77 -13.13
C ARG A 117 14.20 -9.79 -12.98
N ARG A 118 13.89 -10.16 -11.74
CA ARG A 118 12.86 -11.16 -11.40
C ARG A 118 11.91 -10.61 -10.37
N VAL A 119 10.63 -10.97 -10.53
CA VAL A 119 9.58 -10.77 -9.54
C VAL A 119 9.48 -12.04 -8.70
N ARG A 120 9.40 -11.89 -7.38
CA ARG A 120 9.19 -12.98 -6.43
C ARG A 120 7.98 -12.66 -5.57
N LYS A 121 7.14 -13.66 -5.29
CA LYS A 121 6.12 -13.53 -4.25
C LYS A 121 6.82 -13.50 -2.89
N ALA A 122 6.42 -12.56 -2.02
CA ALA A 122 6.89 -12.55 -0.64
C ALA A 122 6.38 -13.82 0.07
N PRO A 123 7.17 -14.43 0.95
CA PRO A 123 6.68 -15.47 1.83
C PRO A 123 5.62 -14.91 2.80
N GLU A 124 4.66 -15.74 3.17
CA GLU A 124 3.65 -15.46 4.21
C GLU A 124 4.29 -15.30 5.59
#